data_AF-A0A954LR62-F1
#
_entry.id   AF-A0A954LR62-F1
#
_cell.length_a   1.000
_cell.length_b   1.000
_cell.length_c   1.000
_cell.angle_alpha   90.00
_cell.angle_beta   90.00
_cell.angle_gamma   90.00
#
_symmetry.space_group_name_H-M   'P 1'
#
loop_
_entity.id
_entity.type
_entity.pdbx_description
1 polymer ?
#
loop_
_entity_poly.entity_id
_entity_poly.type
_entity_poly.pdbx_seq_one_letter_code
_entity_poly.pdbx_strand_id
1 'polypeptide(L)'
;MQALLMLTTLTIPTGVDAGSSTTLSTAAVVTLQQTADDLAPQLQTGSLLFNEGDCLTIRVYTASPYTHVAIVVMEDEQPFVYDSMNGAGVRRQSLAEYLMTQSPDELHVYHPSQPLTEEQGRGLTEYLDGQLGREYAVHHHLTGQRVKGVHCAEYVTDALMSIGLLYAERPSKVSPASLQTGITTAGVYASTGTIDPTPPPKPTPKGSNRCHQMWLDTKQCLGTCCDRMSGWFLCR
;
A
#
# COMPACT_ATOMS: atom_id res chain seq x y z
N MET A 1 -62.02 24.80 4.52
CA MET A 1 -61.66 23.58 5.26
C MET A 1 -60.17 23.64 5.54
N GLN A 2 -59.81 24.03 6.77
CA GLN A 2 -58.42 24.13 7.25
C GLN A 2 -57.96 22.75 7.74
N ALA A 3 -56.83 22.28 7.23
CA ALA A 3 -56.14 21.11 7.77
C ALA A 3 -54.91 21.59 8.54
N LEU A 4 -54.98 21.43 9.87
CA LEU A 4 -53.96 21.71 10.86
C LEU A 4 -53.04 20.48 10.95
N LEU A 5 -51.78 20.59 10.54
CA LEU A 5 -50.77 19.53 10.68
C LEU A 5 -49.84 19.87 11.84
N MET A 6 -49.92 19.06 12.90
CA MET A 6 -49.08 19.08 14.09
C MET A 6 -47.68 18.56 13.74
N LEU A 7 -46.65 19.38 13.97
CA LEU A 7 -45.24 18.99 13.95
C LEU A 7 -44.83 18.50 15.33
N THR A 8 -44.63 17.19 15.46
CA THR A 8 -44.08 16.55 16.66
C THR A 8 -42.57 16.39 16.46
N THR A 9 -41.77 17.14 17.20
CA THR A 9 -40.30 17.00 17.20
C THR A 9 -39.89 15.78 18.05
N LEU A 10 -39.26 14.81 17.40
CA LEU A 10 -38.63 13.66 18.05
C LEU A 10 -37.14 13.98 18.24
N THR A 11 -36.70 14.16 19.48
CA THR A 11 -35.28 14.38 19.83
C THR A 11 -34.61 13.03 20.04
N ILE A 12 -33.67 12.67 19.17
CA ILE A 12 -32.84 11.46 19.29
C ILE A 12 -31.52 11.85 19.96
N PRO A 13 -31.09 11.21 21.07
CA PRO A 13 -29.78 11.44 21.64
C PRO A 13 -28.70 10.71 20.82
N THR A 14 -27.86 11.47 20.12
CA THR A 14 -26.63 10.96 19.49
C THR A 14 -25.52 10.89 20.54
N GLY A 15 -25.44 9.77 21.26
CA GLY A 15 -24.24 9.38 21.98
C GLY A 15 -23.28 8.69 21.02
N VAL A 16 -22.35 9.44 20.46
CA VAL A 16 -21.23 8.91 19.67
C VAL A 16 -19.97 9.23 20.46
N ASP A 17 -19.44 8.22 21.15
CA ASP A 17 -18.15 8.34 21.84
C ASP A 17 -17.05 8.61 20.81
N ALA A 18 -16.33 9.69 21.05
CA ALA A 18 -15.27 10.21 20.21
C ALA A 18 -14.22 9.14 19.95
N GLY A 19 -14.06 8.80 18.67
CA GLY A 19 -12.96 7.98 18.17
C GLY A 19 -11.64 8.58 18.58
N SER A 20 -10.78 7.74 19.16
CA SER A 20 -9.39 8.03 19.46
C SER A 20 -8.63 8.36 18.16
N SER A 21 -8.59 9.63 17.77
CA SER A 21 -7.70 10.13 16.73
C SER A 21 -6.26 9.95 17.20
N THR A 22 -5.62 8.91 16.69
CA THR A 22 -4.19 8.64 16.89
C THR A 22 -3.39 9.77 16.25
N THR A 23 -3.00 10.78 17.02
CA THR A 23 -2.06 11.81 16.56
C THR A 23 -0.71 11.16 16.32
N LEU A 24 -0.35 10.97 15.04
CA LEU A 24 1.01 10.58 14.67
C LEU A 24 1.97 11.66 15.19
N SER A 25 3.10 11.23 15.76
CA SER A 25 4.14 12.14 16.24
C SER A 25 4.68 12.94 15.06
N THR A 26 4.73 14.27 15.19
CA THR A 26 5.30 15.19 14.18
C THR A 26 6.69 14.73 13.73
N ALA A 27 7.50 14.15 14.62
CA ALA A 27 8.84 13.65 14.28
C ALA A 27 8.82 12.47 13.30
N ALA A 28 7.83 11.57 13.37
CA ALA A 28 7.72 10.43 12.45
C ALA A 28 7.22 10.86 11.06
N VAL A 29 6.39 11.90 11.01
CA VAL A 29 5.95 12.51 9.74
C VAL A 29 7.13 13.19 9.04
N VAL A 30 7.99 13.89 9.79
CA VAL A 30 9.20 14.55 9.25
C VAL A 30 10.15 13.52 8.65
N THR A 31 10.34 12.34 9.27
CA THR A 31 11.23 11.31 8.72
C THR A 31 10.70 10.69 7.44
N LEU A 32 9.40 10.40 7.34
CA LEU A 32 8.82 9.78 6.14
C LEU A 32 8.72 10.75 4.97
N GLN A 33 8.41 12.02 5.22
CA GLN A 33 8.46 13.05 4.19
C GLN A 33 9.89 13.20 3.66
N GLN A 34 10.88 13.23 4.54
CA GLN A 34 12.28 13.30 4.13
C GLN A 34 12.71 12.07 3.32
N THR A 35 12.29 10.87 3.72
CA THR A 35 12.51 9.65 2.90
C THR A 35 11.85 9.76 1.53
N ALA A 36 10.63 10.32 1.44
CA ALA A 36 9.96 10.55 0.17
C ALA A 36 10.74 11.56 -0.69
N ASP A 37 11.22 12.66 -0.11
CA ASP A 37 11.99 13.70 -0.80
C ASP A 37 13.34 13.17 -1.30
N ASP A 38 14.02 12.33 -0.51
CA ASP A 38 15.29 11.69 -0.86
C ASP A 38 15.11 10.63 -1.97
N LEU A 39 13.98 9.92 -1.96
CA LEU A 39 13.66 8.88 -2.94
C LEU A 39 13.12 9.45 -4.26
N ALA A 40 12.31 10.51 -4.21
CA ALA A 40 11.66 11.09 -5.38
C ALA A 40 12.58 11.31 -6.60
N PRO A 41 13.79 11.91 -6.49
CA PRO A 41 14.67 12.12 -7.64
C PRO A 41 15.28 10.83 -8.22
N GLN A 42 15.15 9.70 -7.53
CA GLN A 42 15.61 8.39 -7.98
C GLN A 42 14.52 7.62 -8.74
N LEU A 43 13.26 8.05 -8.63
CA LEU A 43 12.14 7.38 -9.27
C LEU A 43 11.90 7.90 -10.70
N GLN A 44 11.26 7.05 -11.52
CA GLN A 44 10.82 7.38 -12.87
C GLN A 44 9.47 6.69 -13.14
N THR A 45 8.76 7.15 -14.17
CA THR A 45 7.51 6.51 -14.58
C THR A 45 7.78 5.05 -14.95
N GLY A 46 6.98 4.14 -14.37
CA GLY A 46 7.15 2.71 -14.51
C GLY A 46 8.04 2.06 -13.45
N SER A 47 8.66 2.81 -12.54
CA SER A 47 9.34 2.23 -11.37
C SER A 47 8.39 1.37 -10.56
N LEU A 48 8.87 0.22 -10.10
CA LEU A 48 8.12 -0.70 -9.24
C LEU A 48 8.68 -0.64 -7.82
N LEU A 49 7.77 -0.60 -6.86
CA LEU A 49 8.06 -0.62 -5.44
C LEU A 49 7.54 -1.93 -4.87
N PHE A 50 8.43 -2.82 -4.43
CA PHE A 50 8.08 -4.08 -3.79
C PHE A 50 8.28 -3.96 -2.29
N ASN A 51 7.32 -4.45 -1.52
CA ASN A 51 7.38 -4.39 -0.07
C ASN A 51 7.49 -5.78 0.56
N GLU A 52 8.39 -5.95 1.52
CA GLU A 52 8.52 -7.15 2.36
C GLU A 52 7.55 -7.09 3.55
N GLY A 53 6.26 -7.10 3.26
CA GLY A 53 5.25 -6.98 4.30
C GLY A 53 4.91 -8.29 5.01
N ASP A 54 4.08 -8.14 6.04
CA ASP A 54 3.77 -9.19 6.98
C ASP A 54 2.52 -10.02 6.63
N CYS A 55 2.00 -9.92 5.40
CA CYS A 55 0.82 -10.69 5.01
C CYS A 55 1.14 -12.19 4.88
N LEU A 56 0.91 -12.92 5.98
CA LEU A 56 1.25 -14.33 6.14
C LEU A 56 0.65 -15.20 5.04
N THR A 57 -0.58 -14.91 4.63
CA THR A 57 -1.27 -15.65 3.56
C THR A 57 -0.45 -15.60 2.27
N ILE A 58 0.00 -14.42 1.85
CA ILE A 58 0.79 -14.27 0.63
C ILE A 58 2.12 -15.01 0.77
N ARG A 59 2.85 -14.82 1.88
CA ARG A 59 4.14 -15.48 2.13
C ARG A 59 4.05 -17.00 2.06
N VAL A 60 3.01 -17.59 2.65
CA VAL A 60 2.79 -19.04 2.63
C VAL A 60 2.50 -19.57 1.23
N TYR A 61 1.72 -18.84 0.42
CA TYR A 61 1.37 -19.27 -0.93
C TYR A 61 2.47 -19.02 -1.97
N THR A 62 3.25 -17.95 -1.82
CA THR A 62 4.21 -17.51 -2.83
C THR A 62 5.66 -17.91 -2.51
N ALA A 63 5.92 -18.37 -1.28
CA ALA A 63 7.26 -18.70 -0.78
C ALA A 63 8.28 -17.55 -1.00
N SER A 64 7.83 -16.31 -0.82
CA SER A 64 8.60 -15.09 -1.08
C SER A 64 8.42 -14.07 0.02
N PRO A 65 9.43 -13.20 0.27
CA PRO A 65 9.28 -12.10 1.20
C PRO A 65 8.34 -11.01 0.67
N TYR A 66 8.19 -10.85 -0.66
CA TYR A 66 7.38 -9.79 -1.23
C TYR A 66 5.88 -10.07 -1.08
N THR A 67 5.17 -9.18 -0.37
CA THR A 67 3.72 -9.29 -0.17
C THR A 67 2.92 -8.22 -0.88
N HIS A 68 3.57 -7.12 -1.29
CA HIS A 68 2.92 -6.04 -2.01
C HIS A 68 3.79 -5.51 -3.15
N VAL A 69 3.13 -4.94 -4.15
CA VAL A 69 3.78 -4.24 -5.25
C VAL A 69 2.96 -3.03 -5.67
N ALA A 70 3.65 -1.93 -5.96
CA ALA A 70 3.08 -0.71 -6.49
C ALA A 70 3.89 -0.22 -7.69
N ILE A 71 3.30 0.67 -8.49
CA ILE A 71 3.94 1.29 -9.65
C ILE A 71 3.93 2.82 -9.52
N VAL A 72 5.00 3.46 -9.96
CA VAL A 72 5.18 4.91 -9.88
C VAL A 72 4.90 5.56 -11.23
N VAL A 73 4.21 6.69 -11.20
CA VAL A 73 4.06 7.62 -12.32
C VAL A 73 4.60 8.97 -11.88
N MET A 74 5.48 9.57 -12.69
CA MET A 74 5.97 10.93 -12.47
C MET A 74 5.02 11.93 -13.14
N GLU A 75 4.51 12.88 -12.37
CA GLU A 75 3.70 14.00 -12.86
C GLU A 75 4.27 15.30 -12.31
N ASP A 76 4.60 16.27 -13.18
CA ASP A 76 5.22 17.54 -12.78
C ASP A 76 6.41 17.35 -11.81
N GLU A 77 7.29 16.37 -12.12
CA GLU A 77 8.45 15.97 -11.31
C GLU A 77 8.11 15.37 -9.93
N GLN A 78 6.84 15.10 -9.66
CA GLN A 78 6.36 14.49 -8.42
C GLN A 78 5.98 13.01 -8.62
N PRO A 79 6.46 12.10 -7.76
CA PRO A 79 6.10 10.68 -7.83
C PRO A 79 4.72 10.41 -7.21
N PHE A 80 3.82 9.86 -8.02
CA PHE A 80 2.55 9.29 -7.59
C PHE A 80 2.62 7.77 -7.62
N VAL A 81 2.15 7.15 -6.54
CA VAL A 81 2.15 5.69 -6.37
C VAL A 81 0.75 5.14 -6.61
N TYR A 82 0.66 4.19 -7.53
CA TYR A 82 -0.54 3.43 -7.83
C TYR A 82 -0.39 2.01 -7.28
N ASP A 83 -1.37 1.60 -6.48
CA ASP A 83 -1.42 0.26 -5.91
C ASP A 83 -2.86 -0.24 -5.78
N SER A 84 -3.00 -1.53 -5.47
CA SER A 84 -4.28 -2.12 -5.07
C SER A 84 -4.11 -2.83 -3.73
N MET A 85 -4.79 -2.34 -2.69
CA MET A 85 -4.64 -2.83 -1.32
C MET A 85 -5.98 -3.24 -0.71
N ASN A 86 -5.96 -4.22 0.19
CA ASN A 86 -7.15 -4.65 0.91
C ASN A 86 -7.82 -3.48 1.65
N GLY A 87 -9.14 -3.39 1.57
CA GLY A 87 -9.95 -2.31 2.14
C GLY A 87 -10.00 -1.02 1.32
N ALA A 88 -8.94 -0.67 0.57
CA ALA A 88 -8.91 0.54 -0.25
C ALA A 88 -9.21 0.29 -1.73
N GLY A 89 -8.91 -0.90 -2.25
CA GLY A 89 -8.95 -1.17 -3.68
C GLY A 89 -7.81 -0.48 -4.43
N VAL A 90 -8.02 -0.26 -5.73
CA VAL A 90 -7.11 0.48 -6.60
C VAL A 90 -7.17 1.97 -6.27
N ARG A 91 -6.02 2.56 -5.99
CA ARG A 91 -5.90 3.97 -5.60
C ARG A 91 -4.62 4.59 -6.18
N ARG A 92 -4.58 5.92 -6.07
CA ARG A 92 -3.44 6.78 -6.38
C ARG A 92 -3.18 7.66 -5.17
N GLN A 93 -1.93 7.78 -4.77
CA GLN A 93 -1.51 8.57 -3.61
C GLN A 93 -0.12 9.15 -3.83
N SER A 94 0.24 10.16 -3.05
CA SER A 94 1.62 10.68 -3.06
C SER A 94 2.60 9.63 -2.52
N LEU A 95 3.88 9.74 -2.89
CA LEU A 95 4.91 8.85 -2.34
C LEU A 95 4.98 8.90 -0.80
N ALA A 96 4.85 10.08 -0.20
CA ALA A 96 4.85 10.24 1.25
C ALA A 96 3.69 9.49 1.92
N GLU A 97 2.47 9.63 1.39
CA GLU A 97 1.30 8.87 1.88
C GLU A 97 1.49 7.37 1.70
N TYR A 98 2.03 6.93 0.55
CA TYR A 98 2.33 5.53 0.33
C TYR A 98 3.28 4.97 1.40
N LEU A 99 4.41 5.64 1.63
CA LEU A 99 5.39 5.23 2.65
C LEU A 99 4.77 5.20 4.07
N MET A 100 3.86 6.11 4.38
CA MET A 100 3.13 6.08 5.65
C MET A 100 2.22 4.86 5.79
N THR A 101 1.57 4.43 4.71
CA THR A 101 0.67 3.26 4.74
C THR A 101 1.39 1.93 4.72
N GLN A 102 2.62 1.88 4.19
CA GLN A 102 3.40 0.66 4.01
C GLN A 102 4.47 0.42 5.11
N SER A 103 4.69 1.41 5.99
CA SER A 103 5.68 1.32 7.07
C SER A 103 5.21 0.36 8.18
N PRO A 104 6.11 -0.48 8.76
CA PRO A 104 7.57 -0.34 8.78
C PRO A 104 8.33 -1.35 7.90
N ASP A 105 7.83 -1.67 6.71
CA ASP A 105 8.40 -2.76 5.92
C ASP A 105 9.49 -2.27 4.94
N GLU A 106 10.44 -3.16 4.62
CA GLU A 106 11.56 -2.89 3.71
C GLU A 106 11.07 -2.72 2.26
N LEU A 107 11.47 -1.62 1.62
CA LEU A 107 11.02 -1.25 0.28
C LEU A 107 12.12 -1.47 -0.75
N HIS A 108 11.86 -2.33 -1.73
CA HIS A 108 12.77 -2.62 -2.83
C HIS A 108 12.34 -1.88 -4.10
N VAL A 109 13.28 -1.18 -4.72
CA VAL A 109 13.02 -0.35 -5.90
C VAL A 109 13.56 -1.03 -7.14
N TYR A 110 12.71 -1.11 -8.17
CA TYR A 110 13.08 -1.61 -9.48
C TYR A 110 12.74 -0.58 -10.54
N HIS A 111 13.64 -0.39 -11.50
CA HIS A 111 13.44 0.50 -12.63
C HIS A 111 13.35 -0.28 -13.94
N PRO A 112 12.54 0.18 -14.91
CA PRO A 112 12.64 -0.31 -16.28
C PRO A 112 14.10 -0.22 -16.77
N SER A 113 14.63 -1.31 -17.33
CA SER A 113 15.99 -1.37 -17.88
C SER A 113 16.20 -0.37 -19.03
N GLN A 114 15.12 0.00 -19.70
CA GLN A 114 15.07 1.12 -20.63
C GLN A 114 13.96 2.07 -20.19
N PRO A 115 14.19 3.40 -20.20
CA PRO A 115 13.14 4.38 -19.94
C PRO A 115 11.94 4.14 -20.86
N LEU A 116 10.73 4.26 -20.31
CA LEU A 116 9.52 4.15 -21.11
C LEU A 116 9.47 5.25 -22.17
N THR A 117 8.96 4.92 -23.35
CA THR A 117 8.65 5.95 -24.35
C THR A 117 7.51 6.84 -23.85
N GLU A 118 7.36 8.03 -24.41
CA GLU A 118 6.24 8.93 -24.07
C GLU A 118 4.87 8.27 -24.30
N GLU A 119 4.74 7.50 -25.38
CA GLU A 119 3.52 6.73 -25.68
C GLU A 119 3.26 5.66 -24.62
N GLN A 120 4.30 4.92 -24.20
CA GLN A 120 4.18 3.93 -23.13
C GLN A 120 3.84 4.59 -21.79
N GLY A 121 4.49 5.71 -21.44
CA GLY A 121 4.20 6.47 -20.23
C GLY A 121 2.74 6.92 -20.18
N ARG A 122 2.24 7.51 -21.28
CA ARG A 122 0.83 7.92 -21.39
C ARG A 122 -0.13 6.75 -21.31
N GLY A 123 0.13 5.67 -22.07
CA GLY A 123 -0.71 4.47 -22.05
C GLY A 123 -0.72 3.77 -20.69
N LEU A 124 0.39 3.85 -19.94
CA LEU A 124 0.47 3.34 -18.57
C LEU A 124 -0.44 4.16 -17.65
N THR A 125 -0.30 5.48 -17.64
CA THR A 125 -1.12 6.37 -16.81
C THR A 125 -2.60 6.25 -17.13
N GLU A 126 -2.98 6.25 -18.42
CA GLU A 126 -4.36 6.06 -18.86
C GLU A 126 -4.95 4.73 -18.35
N TYR A 127 -4.17 3.64 -18.39
CA TYR A 127 -4.61 2.34 -17.87
C TYR A 127 -4.83 2.39 -16.35
N LEU A 128 -3.85 2.92 -15.61
CA LEU A 128 -3.88 2.98 -14.15
C LEU A 128 -5.05 3.84 -13.64
N ASP A 129 -5.22 5.03 -14.21
CA ASP A 129 -6.34 5.93 -13.88
C ASP A 129 -7.70 5.28 -14.18
N GLY A 130 -7.80 4.55 -15.28
CA GLY A 130 -9.00 3.81 -15.65
C GLY A 130 -9.40 2.70 -14.67
N GLN A 131 -8.51 2.28 -13.76
CA GLN A 131 -8.78 1.27 -12.73
C GLN A 131 -9.09 1.85 -11.35
N LEU A 132 -8.97 3.17 -11.14
CA LEU A 132 -9.18 3.79 -9.82
C LEU A 132 -10.55 3.45 -9.23
N GLY A 133 -10.56 3.09 -7.95
CA GLY A 133 -11.76 2.66 -7.22
C GLY A 133 -12.18 1.20 -7.44
N ARG A 134 -11.48 0.44 -8.30
CA ARG A 134 -11.74 -1.01 -8.45
C ARG A 134 -11.45 -1.72 -7.12
N GLU A 135 -12.39 -2.55 -6.69
CA GLU A 135 -12.29 -3.28 -5.42
C GLU A 135 -11.05 -4.20 -5.37
N TYR A 136 -10.47 -4.37 -4.18
CA TYR A 136 -9.43 -5.36 -3.97
C TYR A 136 -10.05 -6.76 -3.91
N ALA A 137 -9.42 -7.74 -4.58
CA ALA A 137 -9.79 -9.14 -4.46
C ALA A 137 -8.56 -10.02 -4.61
N VAL A 138 -8.47 -11.12 -3.87
CA VAL A 138 -7.40 -12.14 -4.01
C VAL A 138 -7.95 -13.49 -4.52
N HIS A 139 -9.27 -13.65 -4.59
CA HIS A 139 -9.91 -14.91 -4.96
C HIS A 139 -9.50 -15.41 -6.37
N HIS A 140 -9.24 -14.50 -7.31
CA HIS A 140 -8.74 -14.85 -8.64
C HIS A 140 -7.32 -15.41 -8.60
N HIS A 141 -6.49 -15.05 -7.61
CA HIS A 141 -5.18 -15.66 -7.42
C HIS A 141 -5.29 -17.15 -7.07
N LEU A 142 -6.31 -17.53 -6.31
CA LEU A 142 -6.51 -18.93 -5.92
C LEU A 142 -7.15 -19.75 -7.05
N THR A 143 -8.18 -19.21 -7.70
CA THR A 143 -8.93 -19.91 -8.77
C THR A 143 -8.25 -19.81 -10.14
N GLY A 144 -7.46 -18.76 -10.37
CA GLY A 144 -6.90 -18.40 -11.67
C GLY A 144 -7.91 -17.94 -12.70
N GLN A 145 -9.13 -17.59 -12.26
CA GLN A 145 -10.17 -16.99 -13.06
C GLN A 145 -10.32 -15.54 -12.62
N ARG A 146 -10.35 -14.59 -13.56
CA ARG A 146 -10.57 -13.18 -13.24
C ARG A 146 -11.97 -13.02 -12.60
N VAL A 147 -12.06 -12.17 -11.58
CA VAL A 147 -13.31 -11.82 -10.90
C VAL A 147 -13.47 -10.31 -10.79
N LYS A 148 -14.59 -9.84 -10.23
CA LYS A 148 -14.74 -8.43 -9.85
C LYS A 148 -13.68 -8.09 -8.80
N GLY A 149 -12.82 -7.14 -9.13
CA GLY A 149 -11.69 -6.70 -8.30
C GLY A 149 -10.33 -7.18 -8.79
N VAL A 150 -9.25 -6.70 -8.18
CA VAL A 150 -7.86 -6.97 -8.60
C VAL A 150 -6.90 -6.90 -7.40
N HIS A 151 -5.94 -7.81 -7.29
CA HIS A 151 -4.85 -7.67 -6.31
C HIS A 151 -3.67 -6.89 -6.90
N CYS A 152 -2.77 -6.40 -6.05
CA CYS A 152 -1.62 -5.57 -6.41
C CYS A 152 -0.81 -6.11 -7.60
N ALA A 153 -0.39 -7.37 -7.56
CA ALA A 153 0.42 -7.95 -8.63
C ALA A 153 -0.32 -8.13 -9.98
N GLU A 154 -1.61 -8.50 -9.99
CA GLU A 154 -2.39 -8.59 -11.24
C GLU A 154 -2.56 -7.20 -11.82
N TYR A 155 -2.84 -6.20 -10.97
CA TYR A 155 -3.02 -4.82 -11.39
C TYR A 155 -1.77 -4.26 -12.07
N VAL A 156 -0.59 -4.39 -11.44
CA VAL A 156 0.68 -3.96 -12.03
C VAL A 156 1.01 -4.78 -13.28
N THR A 157 0.79 -6.10 -13.26
CA THR A 157 1.04 -6.96 -14.44
C THR A 157 0.19 -6.52 -15.62
N ASP A 158 -1.10 -6.30 -15.44
CA ASP A 158 -2.00 -5.88 -16.50
C ASP A 158 -1.62 -4.49 -17.04
N ALA A 159 -1.20 -3.57 -16.17
CA ALA A 159 -0.74 -2.23 -16.57
C ALA A 159 0.55 -2.28 -17.42
N LEU A 160 1.49 -3.18 -17.08
CA LEU A 160 2.69 -3.38 -17.89
C LEU A 160 2.40 -4.13 -19.20
N MET A 161 1.39 -5.01 -19.20
CA MET A 161 0.89 -5.67 -20.42
C MET A 161 0.18 -4.68 -21.36
N SER A 162 -0.56 -3.71 -20.84
CA SER A 162 -1.30 -2.74 -21.68
C SER A 162 -0.38 -1.84 -22.49
N ILE A 163 0.86 -1.64 -22.05
CA ILE A 163 1.90 -0.88 -22.77
C ILE A 163 2.89 -1.78 -23.52
N GLY A 164 2.64 -3.09 -23.57
CA GLY A 164 3.47 -4.06 -24.27
C GLY A 164 4.86 -4.31 -23.64
N LEU A 165 5.07 -3.95 -22.37
CA LEU A 165 6.37 -4.09 -21.71
C LEU A 165 6.62 -5.53 -21.22
N LEU A 166 5.56 -6.25 -20.86
CA LEU A 166 5.63 -7.68 -20.52
C LEU A 166 4.41 -8.43 -21.04
N TYR A 167 4.50 -9.76 -21.02
CA TYR A 167 3.38 -10.64 -21.30
C TYR A 167 3.28 -11.72 -20.22
N ALA A 168 2.07 -11.92 -19.69
CA ALA A 168 1.74 -13.01 -18.79
C ALA A 168 0.52 -13.76 -19.34
N GLU A 169 0.63 -15.09 -19.47
CA GLU A 169 -0.49 -15.91 -19.95
C GLU A 169 -1.66 -15.93 -18.94
N ARG A 170 -1.34 -15.89 -17.64
CA ARG A 170 -2.32 -15.92 -16.55
C ARG A 170 -2.03 -14.80 -15.53
N PRO A 171 -2.30 -13.54 -15.87
CA PRO A 171 -1.96 -12.40 -15.02
C PRO A 171 -2.60 -12.48 -13.62
N SER A 172 -3.79 -13.06 -13.50
CA SER A 172 -4.46 -13.31 -12.21
C SER A 172 -3.73 -14.29 -11.30
N LYS A 173 -2.81 -15.11 -11.82
CA LYS A 173 -1.96 -16.02 -11.04
C LYS A 173 -0.61 -15.40 -10.68
N VAL A 174 -0.31 -14.19 -11.15
CA VAL A 174 0.96 -13.53 -10.85
C VAL A 174 0.94 -13.04 -9.41
N SER A 175 1.88 -13.51 -8.60
CA SER A 175 2.19 -12.96 -7.29
C SER A 175 3.25 -11.86 -7.39
N PRO A 176 3.44 -11.02 -6.36
CA PRO A 176 4.56 -10.07 -6.32
C PRO A 176 5.91 -10.75 -6.57
N ALA A 177 6.11 -11.92 -5.95
CA ALA A 177 7.28 -12.77 -6.13
C ALA A 177 7.53 -13.16 -7.59
N SER A 178 6.53 -13.76 -8.23
CA SER A 178 6.65 -14.21 -9.62
C SER A 178 6.78 -13.03 -10.59
N LEU A 179 6.16 -11.89 -10.27
CA LEU A 179 6.35 -10.66 -11.05
C LEU A 179 7.80 -10.20 -10.96
N GLN A 180 8.33 -10.03 -9.75
CA GLN A 180 9.71 -9.63 -9.51
C GLN A 180 10.70 -10.59 -10.18
N THR A 181 10.51 -11.90 -10.04
CA THR A 181 11.37 -12.92 -10.67
C THR A 181 11.27 -12.85 -12.20
N GLY A 182 10.06 -12.68 -12.73
CA GLY A 182 9.80 -12.60 -14.17
C GLY A 182 10.48 -11.39 -14.81
N ILE A 183 10.28 -10.19 -14.25
CA ILE A 183 10.83 -8.95 -14.80
C ILE A 183 12.37 -8.89 -14.72
N THR A 184 12.96 -9.46 -13.67
CA THR A 184 14.41 -9.50 -13.49
C THR A 184 15.06 -10.55 -14.38
N THR A 185 14.48 -11.76 -14.46
CA THR A 185 15.00 -12.83 -15.33
C THR A 185 14.91 -12.45 -16.81
N ALA A 186 13.84 -11.76 -17.21
CA ALA A 186 13.68 -11.26 -18.57
C ALA A 186 14.55 -10.01 -18.88
N GLY A 187 15.22 -9.43 -17.88
CA GLY A 187 16.03 -8.23 -18.05
C GLY A 187 15.22 -6.96 -18.37
N VAL A 188 13.91 -6.98 -18.12
CA VAL A 188 13.00 -5.84 -18.36
C VAL A 188 13.15 -4.79 -17.26
N TYR A 189 13.50 -5.24 -16.04
CA TYR A 189 13.75 -4.37 -14.90
C TYR A 189 15.08 -4.69 -14.21
N ALA A 190 15.69 -3.67 -13.62
CA ALA A 190 16.87 -3.77 -12.77
C ALA A 190 16.54 -3.32 -11.34
N SER A 191 17.06 -4.04 -10.34
CA SER A 191 17.02 -3.60 -8.95
C SER A 191 17.97 -2.42 -8.76
N THR A 192 17.50 -1.34 -8.14
CA THR A 192 18.28 -0.11 -7.96
C THR A 192 18.62 0.20 -6.52
N GLY A 193 17.91 -0.40 -5.58
CA GLY A 193 18.24 -0.30 -4.17
C GLY A 193 17.13 -0.79 -3.27
N THR A 194 17.43 -0.71 -1.98
CA THR A 194 16.51 -1.02 -0.91
C THR A 194 16.48 0.14 0.07
N ILE A 195 15.30 0.45 0.58
CA ILE A 195 15.04 1.55 1.48
C ILE A 195 14.39 0.95 2.71
N ASP A 196 14.92 1.30 3.87
CA ASP A 196 14.35 0.96 5.16
C ASP A 196 13.62 2.20 5.70
N PRO A 197 12.28 2.32 5.48
CA PRO A 197 11.48 3.39 6.04
C PRO A 197 11.18 3.07 7.51
N THR A 198 12.19 2.75 8.32
CA THR A 198 12.01 2.56 9.77
C THR A 198 11.59 3.90 10.37
N PRO A 199 10.35 4.01 10.87
CA PRO A 199 9.93 5.23 11.56
C PRO A 199 10.74 5.34 12.86
N PRO A 200 11.06 6.56 13.32
CA PRO A 200 11.78 6.73 14.56
C PRO A 200 10.99 6.05 15.70
N PRO A 201 11.69 5.38 16.63
CA PRO A 201 11.02 4.66 17.70
C PRO A 201 10.10 5.61 18.46
N LYS A 202 8.84 5.22 18.62
CA LYS A 202 7.87 6.00 19.42
C LYS A 202 8.46 6.15 20.83
N PRO A 203 8.52 7.37 21.39
CA PRO A 203 9.07 7.55 22.73
C PRO A 203 8.24 6.75 23.73
N THR A 204 8.91 5.87 24.49
CA THR A 204 8.25 5.08 25.52
C THR A 204 7.76 6.00 26.64
N PRO A 205 6.45 6.00 26.96
CA PRO A 205 5.95 6.80 28.07
C PRO A 205 6.62 6.37 29.38
N LYS A 206 7.04 7.34 30.19
CA LYS A 206 7.64 7.08 31.50
C LYS A 206 6.54 6.98 32.56
N GLY A 207 6.50 5.85 33.26
CA GLY A 207 5.65 5.63 34.41
C GLY A 207 6.08 6.49 35.60
N SER A 208 5.11 6.94 36.40
CA SER A 208 5.34 7.69 37.65
C SER A 208 5.96 6.83 38.76
N ASN A 209 5.90 5.52 38.64
CA ASN A 209 6.52 4.54 39.53
C ASN A 209 6.69 3.19 38.80
N ARG A 210 7.27 2.20 39.48
CA ARG A 210 7.53 0.87 38.92
C ARG A 210 6.27 0.15 38.44
N CYS A 211 5.18 0.18 39.20
CA CYS A 211 3.93 -0.48 38.81
C CYS A 211 3.31 0.17 37.57
N HIS A 212 3.35 1.50 37.50
CA HIS A 212 2.90 2.25 36.34
C HIS A 212 3.75 1.94 35.10
N GLN A 213 5.08 1.89 35.23
CA GLN A 213 5.95 1.52 34.12
C GLN A 213 5.64 0.10 33.62
N MET A 214 5.53 -0.88 34.52
CA MET A 214 5.20 -2.26 34.16
C MET A 214 3.87 -2.36 33.41
N TRP A 215 2.87 -1.57 33.79
CA TRP A 215 1.59 -1.51 33.09
C TRP A 215 1.71 -0.89 31.69
N LEU A 216 2.47 0.21 31.55
CA LEU A 216 2.73 0.83 30.24
C LEU A 216 3.46 -0.15 29.31
N ASP A 217 4.49 -0.84 29.81
CA ASP A 217 5.26 -1.83 29.05
C ASP A 217 4.37 -3.00 28.61
N THR A 218 3.48 -3.47 29.49
CA THR A 218 2.51 -4.53 29.17
C THR A 218 1.53 -4.08 28.08
N LYS A 219 0.99 -2.87 28.18
CA LYS A 219 0.10 -2.30 27.16
C LYS A 219 0.81 -2.15 25.81
N GLN A 220 2.05 -1.67 25.82
CA GLN A 220 2.84 -1.51 24.60
C GLN A 220 3.12 -2.87 23.95
N CYS A 221 3.53 -3.87 24.73
CA CYS A 221 3.76 -5.23 24.25
C CYS A 221 2.51 -5.85 23.64
N LEU A 222 1.36 -5.77 24.35
CA LEU A 222 0.08 -6.28 23.84
C LEU A 222 -0.38 -5.52 22.59
N GLY A 223 -0.21 -4.19 22.56
CA GLY A 223 -0.49 -3.37 21.38
C GLY A 223 0.31 -3.80 20.17
N THR A 224 1.64 -3.93 20.31
CA THR A 224 2.52 -4.40 19.23
C THR A 224 2.18 -5.82 18.78
N CYS A 225 1.82 -6.73 19.70
CA CYS A 225 1.35 -8.07 19.33
C CYS A 225 0.03 -8.02 18.54
N CYS A 226 -0.93 -7.20 18.96
CA CYS A 226 -2.20 -7.01 18.24
C CYS A 226 -1.98 -6.39 16.85
N ASP A 227 -1.12 -5.38 16.75
CA ASP A 227 -0.77 -4.74 15.48
C ASP A 227 -0.14 -5.76 14.51
N ARG A 228 0.85 -6.53 14.97
CA ARG A 228 1.48 -7.62 14.19
C ARG A 228 0.48 -8.68 13.75
N MET A 229 -0.35 -9.18 14.67
CA MET A 229 -1.37 -10.16 14.32
C MET A 229 -2.37 -9.60 13.30
N SER A 230 -2.75 -8.33 13.40
CA SER A 230 -3.66 -7.71 12.43
C SER A 230 -3.05 -7.63 11.03
N GLY A 231 -1.75 -7.33 10.92
CA GLY A 231 -1.02 -7.34 9.66
C GLY A 231 -0.99 -8.72 9.00
N TRP A 232 -0.83 -9.78 9.80
CA TRP A 232 -0.79 -11.17 9.31
C TRP A 232 -2.07 -11.60 8.60
N PHE A 233 -3.23 -11.18 9.10
CA PHE A 233 -4.53 -11.59 8.56
C PHE A 233 -5.10 -10.64 7.52
N LEU A 234 -4.76 -9.35 7.57
CA LEU A 234 -5.48 -8.33 6.80
C LEU A 234 -4.72 -7.75 5.62
N CYS A 235 -3.46 -8.15 5.36
CA CYS A 235 -2.59 -7.51 4.35
C CYS A 235 -2.71 -5.98 4.43
N ARG A 236 -2.50 -5.43 5.63
CA ARG A 236 -2.49 -3.99 5.88
C ARG A 236 -1.13 -3.42 5.56
#